data_AF-A0A151QVF1-F1
#
_entry.id   AF-A0A151QVF1-F1
#
_cell.length_a   1.000
_cell.length_b   1.000
_cell.length_c   1.000
_cell.angle_alpha   90.00
_cell.angle_beta   90.00
_cell.angle_gamma   90.00
#
_symmetry.space_group_name_H-M   'P 1'
#
loop_
_entity.id
_entity.type
_entity.pdbx_description
1 polymer ?
#
loop_
_entity_poly.entity_id
_entity_poly.type
_entity_poly.pdbx_seq_one_letter_code
_entity_poly.pdbx_strand_id
1 'polypeptide(L)' 'MKAISSLLFIVLVLSIGIENGGPLKGTYAKLCDIKLYDYCDDTCTPDCLKKYGKKVTALCNESGSCICRYQC' A
#
# COMPACT_ATOMS: atom_id res chain seq x y z
N MET A 1 12.35 -2.97 -32.14
CA MET A 1 12.53 -2.88 -30.67
C MET A 1 11.80 -1.64 -30.13
N LYS A 2 10.63 -1.79 -29.49
CA LYS A 2 10.11 -0.86 -28.44
C LYS A 2 8.81 -1.33 -27.77
N ALA A 3 8.05 -2.26 -28.36
CA ALA A 3 6.69 -2.57 -27.90
C ALA A 3 6.57 -3.63 -26.78
N ILE A 4 7.68 -4.25 -26.34
CA ILE A 4 7.63 -5.33 -25.34
C ILE A 4 7.71 -4.77 -23.91
N SER A 5 8.16 -3.52 -23.74
CA SER A 5 8.34 -2.90 -22.42
C SER A 5 7.01 -2.58 -21.73
N SER A 6 5.99 -2.14 -22.48
CA SER A 6 4.71 -1.67 -21.91
C SER A 6 3.86 -2.78 -21.28
N LEU A 7 3.99 -4.03 -21.74
CA LEU A 7 3.25 -5.16 -21.17
C LEU A 7 3.72 -5.49 -19.74
N LEU A 8 5.01 -5.33 -19.43
CA LEU A 8 5.56 -5.63 -18.11
C LEU A 8 5.05 -4.66 -17.02
N PHE A 9 4.84 -3.39 -17.37
CA PHE A 9 4.30 -2.40 -16.44
C PHE A 9 2.83 -2.67 -16.06
N ILE A 10 2.02 -3.16 -17.00
CA ILE A 10 0.60 -3.47 -16.74
C ILE A 10 0.46 -4.68 -15.81
N VAL A 11 1.31 -5.71 -15.99
CA VAL A 11 1.30 -6.90 -15.11
C VAL A 11 1.77 -6.57 -13.68
N LEU A 12 2.73 -5.66 -13.52
CA LEU A 12 3.14 -5.20 -12.19
C LEU A 12 2.02 -4.47 -11.44
N VAL A 13 1.26 -3.61 -12.12
CA VAL A 13 0.17 -2.83 -11.50
C VAL A 13 -1.01 -3.74 -11.11
N LEU A 14 -1.35 -4.73 -11.94
CA LEU A 14 -2.41 -5.72 -11.64
C LEU A 14 -2.07 -6.64 -10.45
N SER A 15 -0.79 -6.88 -10.18
CA SER A 15 -0.35 -7.75 -9.08
C SER A 15 -0.52 -7.11 -7.69
N ILE A 16 -0.73 -5.79 -7.61
CA ILE A 16 -0.97 -5.07 -6.35
C ILE A 16 -2.47 -5.13 -5.96
N GLY A 17 -3.33 -5.61 -6.87
CA GLY A 17 -4.78 -5.71 -6.68
C GLY A 17 -5.29 -7.12 -6.29
N ILE A 18 -4.44 -8.01 -5.75
CA ILE A 18 -4.94 -9.29 -5.22
C ILE A 18 -5.38 -9.10 -3.78
N GLU A 19 -6.67 -8.80 -3.66
CA GLU A 19 -7.53 -9.24 -2.56
C GLU A 19 -7.15 -10.66 -2.10
N ASN A 20 -6.30 -10.78 -1.07
CA ASN A 20 -6.06 -12.06 -0.43
C ASN A 20 -7.15 -12.31 0.61
N GLY A 21 -8.35 -12.60 0.12
CA GLY A 21 -9.38 -13.34 0.84
C GLY A 21 -9.04 -14.83 0.84
N GLY A 22 -7.99 -15.22 1.56
CA GLY A 22 -7.60 -16.62 1.74
C GLY A 22 -7.05 -16.81 3.16
N PRO A 23 -7.34 -17.95 3.83
CA PRO A 23 -6.93 -18.18 5.22
C PRO A 23 -5.42 -18.41 5.29
N LEU A 24 -4.66 -17.33 5.27
CA LEU A 24 -3.22 -17.33 5.47
C LEU A 24 -2.96 -17.56 6.96
N LYS A 25 -2.80 -18.85 7.26
CA LYS A 25 -2.17 -19.43 8.44
C LYS A 25 -0.80 -18.75 8.66
N GLY A 26 -0.81 -17.65 9.38
CA GLY A 26 0.35 -16.89 9.82
C GLY A 26 -0.13 -16.03 10.96
N THR A 27 0.65 -15.93 12.03
CA THR A 27 0.37 -15.11 13.20
C THR A 27 -0.19 -13.77 12.74
N TYR A 28 -1.49 -13.51 12.98
CA TYR A 28 -2.11 -12.24 12.63
C TYR A 28 -1.45 -11.17 13.49
N ALA A 29 -0.35 -10.62 12.99
CA ALA A 29 0.15 -9.32 13.36
C ALA A 29 -1.07 -8.39 13.30
N LYS A 30 -1.50 -7.87 14.44
CA LYS A 30 -2.63 -6.94 14.45
C LYS A 30 -2.18 -5.74 13.62
N LEU A 31 -2.91 -5.45 12.55
CA LEU A 31 -2.60 -4.32 11.68
C LEU A 31 -3.50 -3.15 12.09
N CYS A 32 -2.89 -2.00 12.30
CA CYS A 32 -3.59 -0.75 12.58
C CYS A 32 -3.56 0.13 11.33
N ASP A 33 -4.73 0.62 10.93
CA ASP A 33 -4.90 1.63 9.89
C ASP A 33 -5.13 3.00 10.52
N ILE A 34 -4.28 3.97 10.17
CA ILE A 34 -4.44 5.36 10.61
C ILE A 34 -4.52 6.27 9.39
N LYS A 35 -5.55 7.11 9.34
CA LYS A 35 -5.63 8.19 8.36
C LYS A 35 -4.61 9.27 8.71
N LEU A 36 -3.68 9.54 7.80
CA LEU A 36 -2.69 10.61 7.95
C LEU A 36 -3.16 11.92 7.32
N TYR A 37 -3.71 11.84 6.10
CA TYR A 37 -4.23 12.98 5.35
C TYR A 37 -5.57 12.63 4.69
N ASP A 38 -6.40 13.65 4.44
CA ASP A 38 -7.65 13.49 3.69
C ASP A 38 -7.42 13.45 2.16
N TYR A 39 -6.18 13.72 1.74
CA TYR A 39 -5.71 13.62 0.36
C TYR A 39 -4.61 12.56 0.23
N CYS A 40 -4.37 12.13 -1.01
CA CYS A 40 -3.38 11.15 -1.41
C CYS A 40 -2.45 11.83 -2.39
N ASP A 41 -1.17 11.84 -2.04
CA ASP A 41 -0.10 12.47 -2.78
C ASP A 41 1.18 11.64 -2.60
N ASP A 42 2.18 11.85 -3.45
CA ASP A 42 3.48 11.19 -3.38
C ASP A 42 4.17 11.34 -2.02
N THR A 43 3.78 12.36 -1.22
CA THR A 43 4.24 12.57 0.16
C THR A 43 3.67 11.58 1.18
N CYS A 44 2.60 10.84 0.88
CA CYS A 44 1.96 9.90 1.81
C CYS A 44 2.94 8.82 2.31
N THR A 45 3.68 8.19 1.39
CA THR A 45 4.64 7.13 1.70
C THR A 45 5.82 7.58 2.58
N PRO A 46 6.60 8.62 2.19
CA PRO A 46 7.71 9.07 3.01
C PRO A 46 7.26 9.59 4.37
N ASP A 47 6.08 10.19 4.48
CA ASP A 47 5.58 10.73 5.75
C ASP A 47 5.06 9.63 6.69
N CYS A 48 4.38 8.60 6.17
CA CYS A 48 4.07 7.39 6.93
C CYS A 48 5.36 6.73 7.47
N LEU A 49 6.38 6.53 6.61
CA LEU A 49 7.67 5.94 6.99
C LEU A 49 8.39 6.77 8.06
N LYS A 50 8.35 8.10 7.93
CA LYS A 50 8.95 9.04 8.89
C LYS A 50 8.26 8.98 10.25
N LYS A 51 6.92 8.84 10.28
CA LYS A 51 6.12 8.87 11.50
C LYS A 51 6.03 7.54 12.23
N TYR A 52 5.88 6.43 11.49
CA TYR A 52 5.62 5.10 12.04
C TYR A 52 6.79 4.11 11.86
N GLY A 53 7.84 4.51 11.15
CA GLY A 53 9.04 3.72 10.95
C GLY A 53 8.98 2.78 9.76
N LYS A 54 10.03 1.98 9.57
CA LYS A 54 10.26 1.17 8.35
C LYS A 54 9.25 0.03 8.12
N LYS A 55 8.40 -0.30 9.10
CA LYS A 55 7.42 -1.39 9.03
C LYS A 55 5.99 -0.88 8.82
N VAL A 56 5.86 0.26 8.14
CA VAL A 56 4.57 0.85 7.74
C VAL A 56 4.40 0.73 6.24
N THR A 57 3.17 0.45 5.83
CA THR A 57 2.70 0.48 4.45
C THR A 57 1.82 1.72 4.30
N ALA A 58 2.14 2.59 3.35
CA ALA A 58 1.25 3.68 2.98
C ALA A 58 0.35 3.23 1.84
N LEU A 59 -0.94 3.57 1.93
CA LEU A 59 -1.95 3.26 0.92
C LEU A 59 -2.92 4.42 0.78
N CYS A 60 -3.47 4.59 -0.40
CA CYS A 60 -4.53 5.55 -0.64
C CYS A 60 -5.87 4.83 -0.73
N ASN A 61 -6.85 5.27 0.04
CA ASN A 61 -8.17 4.66 0.04
C ASN A 61 -9.02 5.17 -1.14
N GLU A 62 -10.22 4.60 -1.29
CA GLU A 62 -11.17 4.95 -2.35
C GLU A 62 -11.66 6.40 -2.29
N SER A 63 -11.62 7.03 -1.11
CA SER A 63 -11.91 8.45 -0.92
C SER A 63 -10.74 9.36 -1.29
N GLY A 64 -9.59 8.80 -1.70
CA GLY A 64 -8.38 9.55 -1.98
C GLY A 64 -7.63 10.00 -0.73
N SER A 65 -7.89 9.42 0.45
CA SER A 65 -7.17 9.72 1.68
C SER A 65 -5.92 8.85 1.86
N CYS A 66 -4.86 9.43 2.44
CA CYS A 66 -3.64 8.72 2.81
C CYS A 66 -3.82 7.93 4.12
N ILE A 67 -3.61 6.62 4.05
CA ILE A 67 -3.69 5.67 5.16
C ILE A 67 -2.31 5.06 5.42
N CYS A 68 -1.86 5.12 6.67
CA CYS A 68 -0.67 4.40 7.13
C CYS A 68 -1.11 3.12 7.84
N ARG A 69 -0.70 1.96 7.32
CA ARG A 69 -0.93 0.64 7.90
C ARG A 69 0.35 0.11 8.51
N TYR A 70 0.36 -0.19 9.80
CA TYR A 70 1.53 -0.76 10.48
C TYR A 70 1.12 -1.82 11.49
N GLN A 71 2.10 -2.60 11.93
CA GLN A 71 1.89 -3.61 12.96
C GLN A 71 1.75 -2.96 14.35
N CYS A 72 0.62 -3.24 14.98
CA CYS A 72 0.27 -3.01 16.37
C CYS A 72 -0.21 -4.36 16.99
#